data_AF-X1D7T9-F1
#
_entry.id   AF-X1D7T9-F1
#
_cell.length_a   1.000
_cell.length_b   1.000
_cell.length_c   1.000
_cell.angle_alpha   90.00
_cell.angle_beta   90.00
_cell.angle_gamma   90.00
#
_symmetry.space_group_name_H-M   'P 1'
#
loop_
_entity.id
_entity.type
_entity.pdbx_description
1 polymer ?
#
loop_
_entity_poly.entity_id
_entity_poly.type
_entity_poly.pdbx_seq_one_letter_code
_entity_poly.pdbx_strand_id
1 'polypeptide(L)'
;DLVPDLLLMRDLARVLRTRRAKEGSLDFDLLEPELVYKEGSLHSIVPLEHNEAHRVIEEFMLVANEAVASFLGGKSVSLIYRIHPPPGLKDLERLKEILAHFGLALPGPKKIRSQDLQQVLKEVEGKAEEKFISLRVLKSMKLAVYSEENMGHYGLAKKEYTHFTSPIRRYPDLAVHRILKKVLRQE
;
A
#
# COMPACT_ATOMS: atom_id res chain seq x y z
N ASP A 1 5.81 -32.60 2.77
CA ASP A 1 6.14 -31.74 3.92
C ASP A 1 6.18 -30.30 3.41
N LEU A 2 5.47 -29.37 4.06
CA LEU A 2 5.29 -27.98 3.62
C LEU A 2 6.06 -26.98 4.50
N VAL A 3 6.59 -27.44 5.64
CA VAL A 3 7.25 -26.55 6.61
C VAL A 3 8.45 -25.81 5.99
N PRO A 4 9.33 -26.45 5.19
CA PRO A 4 10.44 -25.74 4.56
C PRO A 4 9.99 -24.62 3.62
N ASP A 5 8.94 -24.85 2.83
CA ASP A 5 8.41 -23.85 1.90
C ASP A 5 7.84 -22.65 2.63
N LEU A 6 7.08 -22.87 3.72
CA LEU A 6 6.51 -21.79 4.54
C LEU A 6 7.60 -20.93 5.19
N LEU A 7 8.68 -21.54 5.66
CA LEU A 7 9.83 -20.81 6.22
C LEU A 7 10.55 -19.99 5.14
N LEU A 8 10.73 -20.56 3.94
CA LEU A 8 11.31 -19.82 2.81
C LEU A 8 10.43 -18.65 2.38
N MET A 9 9.12 -18.83 2.33
CA MET A 9 8.16 -17.76 2.00
C MET A 9 8.24 -16.61 3.02
N ARG A 10 8.34 -16.95 4.31
CA ARG A 10 8.54 -15.98 5.38
C ARG A 10 9.81 -15.17 5.20
N ASP A 11 10.93 -15.85 4.94
CA ASP A 11 12.23 -15.20 4.81
C ASP A 11 12.25 -14.29 3.56
N LEU A 12 11.63 -14.74 2.46
CA LEU A 12 11.43 -13.90 1.26
C LEU A 12 10.57 -12.67 1.55
N ALA A 13 9.44 -12.82 2.25
CA ALA A 13 8.56 -11.71 2.59
C ALA A 13 9.29 -10.64 3.43
N ARG A 14 10.16 -11.04 4.36
CA ARG A 14 11.00 -10.11 5.13
C ARG A 14 11.96 -9.31 4.25
N VAL A 15 12.57 -9.96 3.25
CA VAL A 15 13.44 -9.30 2.26
C VAL A 15 12.64 -8.30 1.42
N LEU A 16 11.47 -8.71 0.91
CA LEU A 16 10.58 -7.87 0.11
C LEU A 16 10.12 -6.64 0.88
N ARG A 17 9.68 -6.82 2.13
CA ARG A 17 9.27 -5.74 3.02
C ARG A 17 10.38 -4.74 3.28
N THR A 18 11.60 -5.24 3.54
CA THR A 18 12.78 -4.39 3.73
C THR A 18 13.08 -3.56 2.49
N ARG A 19 12.98 -4.17 1.30
CA ARG A 19 13.14 -3.47 0.03
C ARG A 19 12.05 -2.41 -0.17
N ARG A 20 10.78 -2.76 0.06
CA ARG A 20 9.62 -1.86 -0.05
C ARG A 20 9.75 -0.64 0.87
N ALA A 21 10.25 -0.84 2.10
CA ALA A 21 10.51 0.25 3.04
C ALA A 21 11.65 1.18 2.57
N LYS A 22 12.68 0.64 1.89
CA LYS A 22 13.76 1.45 1.29
C LYS A 22 13.31 2.22 0.05
N GLU A 23 12.38 1.64 -0.72
CA GLU A 23 11.71 2.33 -1.84
C GLU A 23 10.76 3.43 -1.32
N GLY A 24 10.41 3.40 -0.04
CA GLY A 24 9.63 4.40 0.68
C GLY A 24 8.13 4.27 0.50
N SER A 25 7.65 3.02 0.43
CA SER A 25 6.26 2.72 0.71
C SER A 25 5.91 3.17 2.11
N LEU A 26 4.71 3.76 2.24
CA LEU A 26 4.15 4.16 3.51
C LEU A 26 3.58 2.94 4.22
N ASP A 27 3.95 2.77 5.48
CA ASP A 27 3.40 1.74 6.37
C ASP A 27 2.64 2.45 7.50
N PHE A 28 1.34 2.18 7.61
CA PHE A 28 0.51 2.71 8.67
C PHE A 28 0.06 1.55 9.55
N ASP A 29 0.43 1.59 10.82
CA ASP A 29 -0.13 0.69 11.81
C ASP A 29 -1.53 1.19 12.21
N LEU A 30 -2.53 0.74 11.46
CA LEU A 30 -3.94 1.05 11.73
C LEU A 30 -4.55 -0.08 12.54
N LEU A 31 -5.07 0.28 13.72
CA LEU A 31 -5.85 -0.64 14.54
C LEU A 31 -7.22 -0.85 13.87
N GLU A 32 -7.34 -1.93 13.09
CA GLU A 32 -8.61 -2.32 12.48
C GLU A 32 -9.48 -3.08 13.50
N PRO A 33 -10.79 -2.78 13.62
CA PRO A 33 -11.68 -3.53 14.49
C PRO A 33 -12.19 -4.81 13.81
N GLU A 34 -12.13 -5.93 14.51
CA GLU A 34 -12.81 -7.18 14.17
C GLU A 34 -14.11 -7.30 14.98
N LEU A 35 -15.22 -7.51 14.27
CA LEU A 35 -16.55 -7.66 14.85
C LEU A 35 -16.84 -9.15 15.07
N VAL A 36 -16.93 -9.58 16.33
CA VAL A 36 -17.20 -10.97 16.69
C VAL A 36 -18.70 -11.15 16.88
N TYR A 37 -19.31 -12.02 16.09
CA TYR A 37 -20.74 -12.33 16.16
C TYR A 37 -20.97 -13.71 16.80
N LYS A 38 -22.03 -13.81 17.61
CA LYS A 38 -22.59 -15.08 18.12
C LYS A 38 -24.08 -15.09 17.87
N GLU A 39 -24.59 -16.18 17.29
CA GLU A 39 -26.02 -16.35 16.99
C GLU A 39 -26.62 -15.16 16.21
N GLY A 40 -25.87 -14.64 15.23
CA GLY A 40 -26.29 -13.49 14.41
C GLY A 40 -26.24 -12.14 15.12
N SER A 41 -25.85 -12.09 16.39
CA SER A 41 -25.77 -10.86 17.20
C SER A 41 -24.31 -10.46 17.44
N LEU A 42 -24.04 -9.14 17.48
CA LEU A 42 -22.71 -8.64 17.81
C LEU A 42 -22.40 -8.96 19.28
N HIS A 43 -21.32 -9.71 19.49
CA HIS A 43 -20.89 -10.14 20.81
C HIS A 43 -19.76 -9.27 21.36
N SER A 44 -18.75 -8.96 20.55
CA SER A 44 -17.62 -8.12 20.95
C SER A 44 -16.96 -7.44 19.74
N ILE A 45 -16.18 -6.40 20.02
CA ILE A 45 -15.30 -5.75 19.06
C ILE A 45 -13.88 -5.89 19.61
N VAL A 46 -13.01 -6.54 18.85
CA VAL A 46 -11.60 -6.77 19.23
C VAL A 46 -10.68 -6.17 18.18
N PRO A 47 -9.43 -5.81 18.51
CA PRO A 47 -8.46 -5.45 17.49
C PRO A 47 -8.15 -6.65 16.57
N LEU A 48 -8.15 -6.42 15.26
CA LEU A 48 -7.74 -7.42 14.28
C LEU A 48 -6.24 -7.72 14.43
N GLU A 49 -5.88 -8.99 14.55
CA GLU A 49 -4.49 -9.41 14.68
C GLU A 49 -3.80 -9.50 13.31
N HIS A 50 -2.82 -8.62 13.06
CA HIS A 50 -2.01 -8.65 11.84
C HIS A 50 -0.65 -9.35 12.05
N ASN A 51 -0.68 -10.69 12.02
CA ASN A 51 0.50 -11.53 12.26
C ASN A 51 1.41 -11.74 11.02
N GLU A 52 2.47 -12.53 11.18
CA GLU A 52 3.47 -12.79 10.12
C GLU A 52 2.90 -13.48 8.88
N ALA A 53 1.90 -14.36 9.03
CA ALA A 53 1.28 -15.04 7.90
C ALA A 53 0.56 -14.03 6.98
N HIS A 54 -0.15 -13.06 7.56
CA HIS A 54 -0.78 -11.99 6.79
C HIS A 54 0.25 -11.17 6.02
N ARG A 55 1.38 -10.84 6.66
CA ARG A 55 2.49 -10.10 6.03
C ARG A 55 3.08 -10.87 4.85
N VAL A 56 3.24 -12.19 4.96
CA VAL A 56 3.72 -13.02 3.84
C VAL A 56 2.80 -12.90 2.63
N ILE A 57 1.50 -13.06 2.85
CA ILE A 57 0.52 -12.95 1.76
C ILE A 57 0.51 -11.53 1.19
N GLU A 58 0.49 -10.49 2.03
CA GLU A 58 0.52 -9.09 1.61
C GLU A 58 1.68 -8.81 0.65
N GLU A 59 2.91 -9.12 1.05
CA GLU A 59 4.11 -8.88 0.24
C GLU A 59 4.04 -9.63 -1.11
N PHE A 60 3.54 -10.87 -1.10
CA PHE A 60 3.43 -11.67 -2.32
C PHE A 60 2.36 -11.13 -3.27
N MET A 61 1.24 -10.66 -2.72
CA MET A 61 0.20 -10.03 -3.53
C MET A 61 0.70 -8.73 -4.15
N LEU A 62 1.45 -7.91 -3.41
CA LEU A 62 2.01 -6.66 -3.91
C LEU A 62 2.99 -6.88 -5.07
N VAL A 63 3.92 -7.82 -4.94
CA VAL A 63 4.89 -8.10 -6.02
C VAL A 63 4.23 -8.71 -7.24
N ALA A 64 3.21 -9.55 -7.07
CA ALA A 64 2.43 -10.09 -8.19
C ALA A 64 1.67 -8.99 -8.94
N ASN A 65 1.04 -8.09 -8.20
CA ASN A 65 0.33 -6.93 -8.73
C ASN A 65 1.28 -5.98 -9.50
N GLU A 66 2.45 -5.67 -8.93
CA GLU A 66 3.48 -4.86 -9.59
C GLU A 66 4.03 -5.54 -10.85
N ALA A 67 4.31 -6.84 -10.79
CA ALA A 67 4.82 -7.59 -11.94
C ALA A 67 3.83 -7.60 -13.11
N VAL A 68 2.54 -7.81 -12.84
CA VAL A 68 1.50 -7.74 -13.88
C VAL A 68 1.35 -6.32 -14.42
N ALA A 69 1.39 -5.31 -13.56
CA ALA A 69 1.35 -3.91 -13.99
C ALA A 69 2.51 -3.60 -14.94
N SER A 70 3.74 -3.95 -14.57
CA SER A 70 4.93 -3.67 -15.38
C SER A 70 4.98 -4.47 -16.68
N PHE A 71 4.55 -5.73 -16.64
CA PHE A 71 4.46 -6.56 -17.84
C PHE A 71 3.47 -6.00 -18.88
N LEU A 72 2.32 -5.50 -18.43
CA LEU A 72 1.28 -4.97 -19.30
C LEU A 72 1.49 -3.49 -19.65
N GLY A 73 2.07 -2.69 -18.76
CA GLY A 73 2.30 -1.26 -18.94
C GLY A 73 3.26 -0.95 -20.09
N GLY A 74 4.21 -1.85 -20.38
CA GLY A 74 5.07 -1.77 -21.57
C GLY A 74 4.41 -2.15 -22.89
N LYS A 75 3.12 -2.50 -22.90
CA LYS A 75 2.40 -2.98 -24.08
C LYS A 75 1.29 -2.00 -24.46
N SER A 76 0.95 -1.94 -25.74
CA SER A 76 -0.14 -1.12 -26.27
C SER A 76 -1.52 -1.72 -25.97
N VAL A 77 -1.82 -1.93 -24.69
CA VAL A 77 -3.11 -2.47 -24.20
C VAL A 77 -3.75 -1.51 -23.20
N SER A 78 -5.07 -1.44 -23.22
CA SER A 78 -5.84 -0.72 -22.20
C SER A 78 -5.74 -1.50 -20.88
N LEU A 79 -5.14 -0.89 -19.86
CA LEU A 79 -4.97 -1.47 -18.52
C LEU A 79 -5.71 -0.62 -17.50
N ILE A 80 -6.37 -1.27 -16.54
CA ILE A 80 -6.92 -0.58 -15.37
C ILE A 80 -5.84 -0.54 -14.30
N TYR A 81 -5.31 0.65 -14.02
CA TYR A 81 -4.36 0.88 -12.94
C TYR A 81 -5.09 1.10 -11.62
N ARG A 82 -4.45 0.70 -10.52
CA ARG A 82 -4.80 1.15 -9.18
C ARG A 82 -3.86 2.28 -8.84
N ILE A 83 -4.32 3.51 -9.04
CA ILE A 83 -3.50 4.70 -8.82
C ILE A 83 -3.74 5.29 -7.43
N HIS A 84 -2.72 5.98 -6.94
CA HIS A 84 -2.80 6.79 -5.74
C HIS A 84 -2.02 8.07 -6.00
N PRO A 85 -2.70 9.16 -6.39
CA PRO A 85 -2.06 10.43 -6.66
C PRO A 85 -1.34 10.99 -5.41
N PRO A 86 -0.32 11.85 -5.59
CA PRO A 86 0.31 12.53 -4.46
C PRO A 86 -0.70 13.42 -3.71
N PRO A 87 -0.46 13.69 -2.41
CA PRO A 87 -1.18 14.69 -1.65
C PRO A 87 -1.26 16.05 -2.35
N GLY A 88 -2.31 16.83 -2.07
CA GLY A 88 -2.42 18.19 -2.60
C GLY A 88 -1.36 19.12 -1.99
N LEU A 89 -0.90 20.13 -2.74
CA LEU A 89 0.14 21.06 -2.24
C LEU A 89 -0.27 21.76 -0.94
N LYS A 90 -1.53 22.21 -0.84
CA LYS A 90 -2.07 22.82 0.38
C LYS A 90 -2.09 21.85 1.58
N ASP A 91 -2.38 20.57 1.31
CA ASP A 91 -2.40 19.52 2.34
C ASP A 91 -0.97 19.26 2.86
N LEU A 92 0.02 19.27 1.97
CA LEU A 92 1.44 19.12 2.29
C LEU A 92 2.02 20.33 3.03
N GLU A 93 1.63 21.55 2.65
CA GLU A 93 1.99 22.79 3.35
C GLU A 93 1.53 22.73 4.81
N ARG A 94 0.25 22.43 5.02
CA ARG A 94 -0.33 22.29 6.35
C ARG A 94 0.33 21.16 7.15
N LEU A 95 0.59 20.01 6.51
CA LEU A 95 1.28 18.90 7.17
C LEU A 95 2.68 19.32 7.63
N LYS A 96 3.43 19.99 6.77
CA LYS A 96 4.78 20.48 7.08
C LYS A 96 4.78 21.45 8.26
N GLU A 97 3.83 22.39 8.30
CA GLU A 97 3.68 23.32 9.43
C GLU A 97 3.42 22.57 10.74
N ILE A 98 2.51 21.61 10.73
CA ILE A 98 2.21 20.79 11.92
C ILE A 98 3.47 20.06 12.39
N LEU A 99 4.15 19.36 11.48
CA LEU A 99 5.35 18.58 11.81
C LEU A 99 6.50 19.42 12.36
N ALA A 100 6.66 20.67 11.89
CA ALA A 100 7.67 21.58 12.40
C ALA A 100 7.51 21.87 13.91
N HIS A 101 6.28 21.88 14.44
CA HIS A 101 6.03 22.06 15.88
C HIS A 101 6.54 20.87 16.72
N PHE A 102 6.71 19.70 16.09
CA PHE A 102 7.27 18.50 16.71
C PHE A 102 8.77 18.33 16.39
N GLY A 103 9.42 19.34 15.80
CA GLY A 103 10.83 19.28 15.41
C GLY A 103 11.10 18.43 14.16
N LEU A 104 10.06 18.03 13.42
CA LEU A 104 10.18 17.15 12.25
C LEU A 104 10.23 17.99 10.97
N ALA A 105 11.32 17.88 10.23
CA ALA A 105 11.55 18.66 9.03
C ALA A 105 11.14 17.91 7.76
N LEU A 106 10.38 18.57 6.89
CA LEU A 106 10.09 18.11 5.53
C LEU A 106 10.68 19.09 4.49
N PRO A 107 11.04 18.61 3.28
CA PRO A 107 11.48 19.47 2.19
C PRO A 107 10.36 20.45 1.75
N GLY A 108 10.61 21.25 0.71
CA GLY A 108 9.56 22.10 0.14
C GLY A 108 8.36 21.25 -0.32
N PRO A 109 7.09 21.69 -0.14
CA PRO A 109 5.89 20.88 -0.41
C PRO A 109 5.88 20.17 -1.78
N LYS A 110 6.34 20.86 -2.83
CA LYS A 110 6.44 20.30 -4.20
C LYS A 110 7.48 19.17 -4.35
N LYS A 111 8.41 19.06 -3.39
CA LYS A 111 9.51 18.08 -3.39
C LYS A 111 9.26 16.92 -2.41
N ILE A 112 8.19 16.95 -1.62
CA ILE A 112 7.89 15.89 -0.65
C ILE A 112 7.51 14.60 -1.39
N ARG A 113 8.31 13.56 -1.15
CA ARG A 113 8.11 12.20 -1.63
C ARG A 113 7.56 11.33 -0.53
N SER A 114 7.02 10.16 -0.89
CA SER A 114 6.56 9.16 0.09
C SER A 114 7.68 8.74 1.04
N GLN A 115 8.93 8.70 0.56
CA GLN A 115 10.10 8.37 1.40
C GLN A 115 10.31 9.38 2.55
N ASP A 116 10.07 10.67 2.32
CA ASP A 116 10.19 11.70 3.35
C ASP A 116 9.13 11.50 4.45
N LEU A 117 7.90 11.18 4.04
CA LEU A 117 6.81 10.88 4.96
C LEU A 117 7.05 9.55 5.71
N GLN A 118 7.63 8.53 5.05
CA GLN A 118 8.01 7.28 5.71
C GLN A 118 9.09 7.51 6.77
N GLN A 119 10.03 8.41 6.52
CA GLN A 119 11.06 8.76 7.51
C GLN A 119 10.44 9.44 8.74
N VAL A 120 9.48 10.34 8.53
CA VAL A 120 8.71 10.95 9.62
C VAL A 120 7.99 9.88 10.45
N LEU A 121 7.29 8.94 9.80
CA LEU A 121 6.58 7.86 10.51
C LEU A 121 7.53 7.00 11.36
N LYS A 122 8.71 6.66 10.83
CA LYS A 122 9.75 5.93 11.60
C LYS A 122 10.32 6.74 12.75
N GLU A 123 10.49 8.05 12.58
CA GLU A 123 11.06 8.90 13.63
C GLU A 123 10.11 9.07 14.82
N VAL A 124 8.80 8.95 14.60
CA VAL A 124 7.79 9.09 15.66
C VAL A 124 7.37 7.75 16.27
N GLU A 125 7.82 6.63 15.73
CA GLU A 125 7.52 5.28 16.22
C GLU A 125 7.94 5.14 17.69
N GLY A 126 7.01 4.69 18.54
CA GLY A 126 7.18 4.57 19.99
C GLY A 126 7.07 5.87 20.79
N LYS A 127 6.89 7.03 20.14
CA LYS A 127 6.74 8.32 20.83
C LYS A 127 5.29 8.61 21.20
N ALA A 128 5.07 9.52 22.15
CA ALA A 128 3.72 9.89 22.60
C ALA A 128 2.86 10.49 21.47
N GLU A 129 3.49 11.18 20.53
CA GLU A 129 2.89 11.83 19.39
C GLU A 129 2.68 10.92 18.16
N GLU A 130 3.14 9.67 18.19
CA GLU A 130 3.11 8.72 17.06
C GLU A 130 1.73 8.65 16.40
N LYS A 131 0.69 8.39 17.21
CA LYS A 131 -0.68 8.24 16.72
C LYS A 131 -1.21 9.52 16.09
N PHE A 132 -0.91 10.67 16.71
CA PHE A 132 -1.35 11.96 16.20
C PHE A 132 -0.70 12.26 14.85
N ILE A 133 0.62 12.09 14.76
CA ILE A 133 1.38 12.37 13.54
C ILE A 133 1.00 11.41 12.43
N SER A 134 0.91 10.11 12.72
CA SER A 134 0.49 9.09 11.74
C SER A 134 -0.89 9.40 11.16
N LEU A 135 -1.85 9.81 11.99
CA LEU A 135 -3.17 10.24 11.53
C LEU A 135 -3.13 11.52 10.69
N ARG A 136 -2.23 12.47 10.99
CA ARG A 136 -2.07 13.69 10.19
C ARG A 136 -1.46 13.40 8.83
N VAL A 137 -0.44 12.54 8.77
CA VAL A 137 0.13 12.05 7.51
C VAL A 137 -0.95 11.35 6.69
N LEU A 138 -1.67 10.38 7.28
CA LEU A 138 -2.74 9.64 6.59
C LEU A 138 -3.82 10.58 6.03
N LYS A 139 -4.30 11.55 6.82
CA LYS A 139 -5.33 12.52 6.39
C LYS A 139 -4.87 13.48 5.30
N SER A 140 -3.56 13.65 5.09
CA SER A 140 -3.03 14.45 3.99
C SER A 140 -3.10 13.73 2.63
N MET A 141 -3.24 12.40 2.66
CA MET A 141 -3.16 11.55 1.48
C MET A 141 -4.47 11.53 0.69
N LYS A 142 -4.37 11.25 -0.60
CA LYS A 142 -5.55 11.05 -1.47
C LYS A 142 -6.07 9.62 -1.31
N LEU A 143 -7.31 9.40 -1.72
CA LEU A 143 -7.83 8.04 -1.85
C LEU A 143 -7.24 7.39 -3.11
N ALA A 144 -6.92 6.10 -3.01
CA ALA A 144 -6.55 5.31 -4.18
C ALA A 144 -7.79 4.96 -5.01
N VAL A 145 -7.69 5.06 -6.33
CA VAL A 145 -8.80 4.89 -7.29
C VAL A 145 -8.38 4.01 -8.46
N TYR A 146 -9.36 3.47 -9.19
CA TYR A 146 -9.09 2.79 -10.45
C TYR A 146 -9.09 3.82 -11.59
N SER A 147 -8.14 3.71 -12.51
CA SER A 147 -7.97 4.65 -13.63
C SER A 147 -7.39 3.93 -14.85
N GLU A 148 -7.71 4.41 -16.04
CA GLU A 148 -7.05 3.97 -17.29
C GLU A 148 -5.69 4.67 -17.48
N GLU A 149 -5.54 5.87 -16.91
CA GLU A 149 -4.28 6.61 -16.92
C GLU A 149 -3.40 6.20 -15.74
N ASN A 150 -2.12 5.90 -16.03
CA ASN A 150 -1.15 5.62 -15.00
C ASN A 150 -0.61 6.92 -14.37
N MET A 151 -0.88 7.10 -13.08
CA MET A 151 -0.32 8.19 -12.26
C MET A 151 0.61 7.67 -11.15
N GLY A 152 0.94 6.39 -11.17
CA GLY A 152 1.64 5.71 -10.10
C GLY A 152 0.81 5.53 -8.82
N HIS A 153 1.44 4.95 -7.81
CA HIS A 153 0.84 4.71 -6.51
C HIS A 153 1.72 5.31 -5.40
N TYR A 154 1.44 6.56 -5.03
CA TYR A 154 2.22 7.34 -4.07
C TYR A 154 2.45 6.61 -2.75
N GLY A 155 1.40 6.08 -2.14
CA GLY A 155 1.51 5.37 -0.86
C GLY A 155 2.32 4.07 -0.90
N LEU A 156 2.47 3.44 -2.07
CA LEU A 156 3.26 2.21 -2.22
C LEU A 156 4.66 2.50 -2.81
N ALA A 157 4.95 3.77 -3.12
CA ALA A 157 6.12 4.20 -3.86
C ALA A 157 6.35 3.46 -5.19
N LYS A 158 5.26 3.08 -5.89
CA LYS A 158 5.33 2.35 -7.18
C LYS A 158 5.00 3.27 -8.36
N LYS A 159 5.75 3.12 -9.46
CA LYS A 159 5.51 3.85 -10.71
C LYS A 159 4.28 3.36 -11.47
N GLU A 160 3.98 2.08 -11.32
CA GLU A 160 2.89 1.39 -11.97
C GLU A 160 2.39 0.30 -11.03
N TYR A 161 1.07 0.19 -10.91
CA TYR A 161 0.43 -0.75 -10.00
C TYR A 161 -0.99 -1.05 -10.48
N THR A 162 -1.37 -2.33 -10.46
CA THR A 162 -2.73 -2.77 -10.77
C THR A 162 -3.15 -3.86 -9.79
N HIS A 163 -4.45 -3.98 -9.52
CA HIS A 163 -4.94 -5.14 -8.78
C HIS A 163 -5.15 -6.31 -9.74
N PHE A 164 -4.54 -7.45 -9.40
CA PHE A 164 -4.59 -8.68 -10.17
C PHE A 164 -4.96 -9.89 -9.30
N THR A 165 -4.65 -9.88 -8.01
CA THR A 165 -4.67 -11.07 -7.17
C THR A 165 -6.02 -11.45 -6.54
N SER A 166 -7.13 -10.79 -6.89
CA SER A 166 -8.45 -11.10 -6.30
C SER A 166 -9.63 -10.99 -7.28
N PRO A 167 -9.61 -11.67 -8.44
CA PRO A 167 -10.65 -11.59 -9.47
C PRO A 167 -12.03 -12.09 -9.03
N ILE A 168 -12.11 -12.92 -7.98
CA ILE A 168 -13.38 -13.45 -7.46
C ILE A 168 -14.22 -12.34 -6.79
N ARG A 169 -13.57 -11.32 -6.21
CA ARG A 169 -14.22 -10.28 -5.39
C ARG A 169 -13.98 -8.85 -5.89
N ARG A 170 -13.23 -8.67 -6.98
CA ARG A 170 -12.93 -7.37 -7.58
C ARG A 170 -13.01 -7.47 -9.10
N TYR A 171 -13.91 -6.71 -9.70
CA TYR A 171 -14.09 -6.68 -11.16
C TYR A 171 -12.85 -6.15 -11.92
N PRO A 172 -12.12 -5.13 -11.43
CA PRO A 172 -10.88 -4.69 -12.10
C PRO A 172 -9.85 -5.81 -12.27
N ASP A 173 -9.63 -6.64 -11.24
CA ASP A 173 -8.75 -7.80 -11.32
C ASP A 173 -9.21 -8.78 -12.41
N LEU A 174 -10.51 -9.05 -12.53
CA LEU A 174 -11.05 -9.91 -13.58
C LEU A 174 -10.75 -9.36 -14.99
N ALA A 175 -10.88 -8.05 -15.19
CA ALA A 175 -10.53 -7.40 -16.45
C ALA A 175 -9.02 -7.52 -16.74
N VAL A 176 -8.16 -7.29 -15.76
CA VAL A 176 -6.70 -7.47 -15.88
C VAL A 176 -6.35 -8.91 -16.23
N HIS A 177 -7.01 -9.91 -15.62
CA HIS A 177 -6.83 -11.33 -15.98
C HIS A 177 -7.15 -11.60 -17.45
N ARG A 178 -8.23 -11.01 -17.99
CA ARG A 178 -8.61 -11.15 -19.41
C ARG A 178 -7.56 -10.51 -20.32
N ILE A 179 -7.12 -9.30 -20.01
CA ILE A 179 -6.08 -8.59 -20.76
C ILE A 179 -4.76 -9.38 -20.75
N LEU A 180 -4.33 -9.84 -19.57
CA LEU A 180 -3.12 -10.63 -19.42
C LEU A 180 -3.16 -11.91 -20.25
N LYS A 181 -4.29 -12.65 -20.20
CA LYS A 181 -4.48 -13.86 -21.02
C LYS A 181 -4.43 -13.56 -22.52
N LYS A 182 -5.12 -12.51 -22.96
CA LYS A 182 -5.12 -12.08 -24.37
C LYS A 182 -3.70 -11.80 -24.86
N VAL A 183 -2.94 -11.02 -24.09
CA VAL A 183 -1.54 -10.69 -24.38
C VAL A 183 -0.64 -11.92 -24.43
N LEU A 184 -0.77 -12.84 -23.46
CA LEU A 184 0.05 -14.06 -23.42
C LEU A 184 -0.25 -15.00 -24.60
N ARG A 185 -1.49 -14.98 -25.11
CA ARG A 185 -1.90 -15.73 -26.29
C ARG A 185 -1.61 -15.02 -27.61
N GLN A 186 -1.13 -13.78 -27.57
CA GLN A 186 -0.92 -12.92 -28.74
C GLN A 186 -2.21 -12.67 -29.56
N GLU A 187 -3.35 -12.61 -28.87
CA GLU A 187 -4.68 -12.29 -29.42
C GLU A 187 -4.98 -10.78 -29.41
#